data_AF-A0A3S3H3R3-F1
#
_entry.id   AF-A0A3S3H3R3-F1
#
_cell.length_a   1.000
_cell.length_b   1.000
_cell.length_c   1.000
_cell.angle_alpha   90.00
_cell.angle_beta   90.00
_cell.angle_gamma   90.00
#
_symmetry.space_group_name_H-M   'P 1'
#
loop_
_entity.id
_entity.type
_entity.pdbx_description
1 polymer ?
#
loop_
_entity_poly.entity_id
_entity_poly.type
_entity_poly.pdbx_seq_one_letter_code
_entity_poly.pdbx_strand_id
1 'polypeptide(L)'
;MSAASAVEPLRAANLLSGRTLYDLNFISAKGGWMRSSVSGAFETEPVSEAGTNFDILFVVAGGNPLTYRDDRILGWLRRLARSGVPLGGISGGAAILAAAGVMSSRRFTIHWQHIDAMREIYPEALIERRLFVIDRDRFTCAGGMAPLDMAHALIASDHGVELARAVSDWFIHTGIRQAEAPQQLDPVRRYDLHHPALVAMVQLMTSHIADPLKLEDLAHLSGIGARQLERLTKNQLGQSVMQFYRSLRLEKADEILQQSNLPLVEVALATGFSNRSHFSRAFQAHFGIGPATRRKRRGREEAPDQSDRRILGRN
;
A
#
# COMPACT_ATOMS: atom_id res chain seq x y z
N MET A 1 0.81 -3.59 12.18
CA MET A 1 2.16 -3.11 11.81
C MET A 1 2.16 -1.60 11.60
N SER A 2 1.56 -1.05 10.54
CA SER A 2 1.69 0.39 10.19
C SER A 2 1.43 1.38 11.32
N ALA A 3 0.36 1.18 12.12
CA ALA A 3 0.08 2.05 13.27
C ALA A 3 1.20 1.99 14.32
N ALA A 4 1.60 0.78 14.73
CA ALA A 4 2.70 0.58 15.68
C ALA A 4 4.02 1.17 15.14
N SER A 5 4.37 0.93 13.88
CA SER A 5 5.58 1.48 13.25
C SER A 5 5.59 3.00 13.16
N ALA A 6 4.43 3.65 13.24
CA ALA A 6 4.32 5.12 13.25
C ALA A 6 4.47 5.70 14.65
N VAL A 7 3.86 5.06 15.66
CA VAL A 7 3.79 5.61 17.03
C VAL A 7 4.97 5.20 17.90
N GLU A 8 5.48 3.97 17.73
CA GLU A 8 6.58 3.45 18.55
C GLU A 8 7.87 4.28 18.47
N PRO A 9 8.29 4.82 17.30
CA PRO A 9 9.46 5.69 17.21
C PRO A 9 9.31 6.98 18.00
N LEU A 10 8.10 7.57 17.98
CA LEU A 10 7.79 8.80 18.72
C LEU A 10 7.80 8.55 20.23
N ARG A 11 7.22 7.41 20.66
CA ARG A 11 7.30 6.95 22.05
C ARG A 11 8.75 6.71 22.49
N ALA A 12 9.57 6.09 21.63
CA ALA A 12 10.98 5.86 21.91
C ALA A 12 11.78 7.17 21.97
N ALA A 13 11.46 8.17 21.16
CA ALA A 13 12.07 9.50 21.23
C ALA A 13 11.83 10.15 22.60
N ASN A 14 10.61 10.03 23.14
CA ASN A 14 10.32 10.48 24.51
C ASN A 14 11.19 9.74 25.55
N LEU A 15 11.24 8.42 25.45
CA LEU A 15 12.00 7.58 26.38
C LEU A 15 13.49 7.93 26.37
N LEU A 16 14.10 8.00 25.19
CA LEU A 16 15.53 8.22 25.01
C LEU A 16 15.96 9.66 25.33
N SER A 17 15.07 10.63 25.15
CA SER A 17 15.34 12.02 25.51
C SER A 17 15.05 12.35 26.98
N GLY A 18 14.33 11.48 27.70
CA GLY A 18 13.92 11.70 29.09
C GLY A 18 12.87 12.81 29.28
N ARG A 19 12.21 13.26 28.21
CA ARG A 19 11.18 14.31 28.22
C ARG A 19 10.04 13.97 27.26
N THR A 20 8.87 14.56 27.48
CA THR A 20 7.73 14.42 26.56
C THR A 20 7.94 15.34 25.34
N LEU A 21 8.38 14.76 24.23
CA LEU A 21 8.53 15.42 22.93
C LEU A 21 7.27 15.30 22.07
N TYR A 22 6.66 14.11 22.11
CA TYR A 22 5.44 13.78 21.37
C TYR A 22 4.34 13.33 22.32
N ASP A 23 3.19 13.99 22.25
CA ASP A 23 1.96 13.55 22.93
C ASP A 23 1.07 12.81 21.93
N LEU A 24 0.78 11.54 22.20
CA LEU A 24 0.17 10.62 21.24
C LEU A 24 -1.30 10.39 21.57
N ASN A 25 -2.17 10.92 20.72
CA ASN A 25 -3.61 10.76 20.83
C ASN A 25 -4.15 9.84 19.73
N PHE A 26 -4.94 8.83 20.12
CA PHE A 26 -5.62 7.95 19.17
C PHE A 26 -7.09 8.35 19.07
N ILE A 27 -7.56 8.58 17.85
CA ILE A 27 -8.90 9.11 17.60
C ILE A 27 -9.61 8.21 16.60
N SER A 28 -10.91 7.96 16.84
CA SER A 28 -11.75 7.21 15.92
C SER A 28 -13.15 7.82 15.80
N ALA A 29 -13.94 7.35 14.83
CA ALA A 29 -15.28 7.88 14.59
C ALA A 29 -16.23 7.77 15.80
N LYS A 30 -16.01 6.79 16.69
CA LYS A 30 -16.89 6.51 17.84
C LYS A 30 -16.17 6.47 19.20
N GLY A 31 -14.84 6.51 19.22
CA GLY A 31 -14.06 6.27 20.44
C GLY A 31 -14.11 4.80 20.89
N GLY A 32 -13.52 4.55 22.05
CA GLY A 32 -13.38 3.23 22.67
C GLY A 32 -12.32 2.35 22.01
N TRP A 33 -12.37 1.05 22.29
CA TRP A 33 -11.42 0.06 21.79
C TRP A 33 -11.67 -0.27 20.32
N MET A 34 -10.80 0.23 19.45
CA MET A 34 -10.86 -0.01 18.01
C MET A 34 -9.92 -1.15 17.64
N ARG A 35 -10.50 -2.24 17.10
CA ARG A 35 -9.73 -3.38 16.60
C ARG A 35 -8.88 -2.96 15.40
N SER A 36 -7.64 -3.43 15.40
CA SER A 36 -6.76 -3.34 14.24
C SER A 36 -7.03 -4.49 13.26
N SER A 37 -6.29 -4.55 12.15
CA SER A 37 -6.35 -5.68 11.20
C SER A 37 -5.77 -6.98 11.78
N VAL A 38 -5.14 -6.91 12.95
CA VAL A 38 -4.80 -8.08 13.77
C VAL A 38 -5.68 -8.07 15.02
N SER A 39 -5.77 -9.19 15.74
CA SER A 39 -6.68 -9.32 16.89
C SER A 39 -6.43 -8.35 18.07
N GLY A 40 -5.39 -7.49 18.00
CA GLY A 40 -5.18 -6.39 18.95
C GLY A 40 -6.05 -5.15 18.68
N ALA A 41 -6.13 -4.26 19.67
CA ALA A 41 -6.93 -3.05 19.63
C ALA A 41 -6.19 -1.83 20.22
N PHE A 42 -6.63 -0.64 19.84
CA PHE A 42 -6.19 0.64 20.40
C PHE A 42 -7.36 1.31 21.09
N GLU A 43 -7.15 1.86 22.28
CA GLU A 43 -8.12 2.74 22.91
C GLU A 43 -8.10 4.09 22.20
N THR A 44 -9.28 4.64 21.92
CA THR A 44 -9.42 5.87 21.12
C THR A 44 -10.46 6.82 21.70
N GLU A 45 -10.27 8.10 21.47
CA GLU A 45 -11.28 9.13 21.72
C GLU A 45 -12.20 9.29 20.51
N PRO A 46 -13.49 9.65 20.71
CA PRO A 46 -14.39 9.92 19.60
C PRO A 46 -14.05 11.27 18.93
N VAL A 47 -14.14 11.32 17.59
CA VAL A 47 -13.96 12.55 16.80
C VAL A 47 -14.87 13.71 17.24
N SER A 48 -16.02 13.41 17.85
CA SER A 48 -16.92 14.44 18.40
C SER A 48 -16.34 15.19 19.60
N GLU A 49 -15.43 14.56 20.34
CA GLU A 49 -14.78 15.13 21.54
C GLU A 49 -13.35 15.58 21.22
N ALA A 50 -12.75 15.03 20.15
CA ALA A 50 -11.46 15.47 19.66
C ALA A 50 -11.50 16.94 19.22
N GLY A 51 -10.59 17.75 19.79
CA GLY A 51 -10.39 19.14 19.42
C GLY A 51 -9.77 19.31 18.03
N THR A 52 -9.17 20.48 17.81
CA THR A 52 -8.42 20.79 16.57
C THR A 52 -6.98 21.23 16.83
N ASN A 53 -6.52 21.11 18.08
CA ASN A 53 -5.18 21.52 18.50
C ASN A 53 -4.21 20.35 18.38
N PHE A 54 -3.76 20.07 17.15
CA PHE A 54 -2.76 19.05 16.87
C PHE A 54 -1.62 19.68 16.05
N ASP A 55 -0.38 19.34 16.38
CA ASP A 55 0.78 19.69 15.57
C ASP A 55 0.82 18.90 14.25
N ILE A 56 0.29 17.68 14.26
CA ILE A 56 0.10 16.83 13.09
C ILE A 56 -0.96 15.76 13.35
N LEU A 57 -1.77 15.42 12.34
CA LEU A 57 -2.73 14.31 12.41
C LEU A 57 -2.44 13.27 11.33
N PHE A 58 -2.23 12.01 11.73
CA PHE A 58 -2.09 10.89 10.80
C PHE A 58 -3.38 10.05 10.67
N VAL A 59 -3.88 9.90 9.45
CA VAL A 59 -4.90 8.92 9.10
C VAL A 59 -4.21 7.60 8.79
N VAL A 60 -4.55 6.55 9.54
CA VAL A 60 -4.06 5.19 9.30
C VAL A 60 -5.20 4.33 8.77
N ALA A 61 -5.04 3.76 7.58
CA ALA A 61 -6.05 2.87 7.01
C ALA A 61 -5.43 1.61 6.43
N GLY A 62 -5.98 0.46 6.83
CA GLY A 62 -5.74 -0.85 6.22
C GLY A 62 -6.95 -1.30 5.40
N GLY A 63 -6.91 -2.54 4.89
CA GLY A 63 -7.97 -3.06 4.02
C GLY A 63 -8.06 -2.30 2.70
N ASN A 64 -9.26 -2.13 2.15
CA ASN A 64 -9.47 -1.33 0.96
C ASN A 64 -9.95 0.10 1.32
N PRO A 65 -9.06 1.11 1.32
CA PRO A 65 -9.42 2.48 1.72
C PRO A 65 -10.32 3.17 0.69
N LEU A 66 -10.38 2.66 -0.56
CA LEU A 66 -11.15 3.29 -1.64
C LEU A 66 -12.66 3.09 -1.46
N THR A 67 -13.08 2.08 -0.70
CA THR A 67 -14.49 1.81 -0.39
C THR A 67 -14.96 2.52 0.88
N TYR A 68 -14.05 3.08 1.68
CA TYR A 68 -14.40 3.76 2.93
C TYR A 68 -15.14 5.07 2.68
N ARG A 69 -16.31 5.25 3.33
CA ARG A 69 -17.10 6.47 3.29
C ARG A 69 -17.69 6.75 4.68
N ASP A 70 -17.24 7.82 5.33
CA ASP A 70 -17.88 8.41 6.51
C ASP A 70 -17.77 9.93 6.44
N ASP A 71 -18.89 10.60 6.10
CA ASP A 71 -18.92 12.04 5.88
C ASP A 71 -18.52 12.85 7.12
N ARG A 72 -18.66 12.28 8.33
CA ARG A 72 -18.27 12.94 9.58
C ARG A 72 -16.75 13.01 9.66
N ILE A 73 -16.06 11.92 9.33
CA ILE A 73 -14.60 11.87 9.27
C ILE A 73 -14.08 12.77 8.15
N LEU A 74 -14.63 12.65 6.93
CA LEU A 74 -14.21 13.49 5.80
C LEU A 74 -14.44 14.99 6.09
N GLY A 75 -15.54 15.32 6.76
CA GLY A 75 -15.84 16.69 7.20
C GLY A 75 -14.89 17.20 8.27
N TRP A 76 -14.50 16.35 9.22
CA TRP A 76 -13.55 16.71 10.28
C TRP A 76 -12.13 16.92 9.74
N LEU A 77 -11.65 16.05 8.85
CA LEU A 77 -10.37 16.21 8.16
C LEU A 77 -10.30 17.53 7.37
N ARG A 78 -11.40 17.91 6.70
CA ARG A 78 -11.52 19.22 6.03
C ARG A 78 -11.52 20.40 7.01
N ARG A 79 -12.02 20.24 8.24
CA ARG A 79 -11.95 21.29 9.27
C ARG A 79 -10.51 21.46 9.76
N LEU A 80 -9.83 20.37 10.07
CA LEU A 80 -8.41 20.38 10.49
C LEU A 80 -7.50 21.01 9.43
N ALA A 81 -7.65 20.63 8.16
CA ALA A 81 -6.88 21.24 7.08
C ALA A 81 -7.11 22.77 6.98
N ARG A 82 -8.35 23.23 7.19
CA ARG A 82 -8.69 24.66 7.16
C ARG A 82 -8.17 25.42 8.37
N SER A 83 -8.02 24.77 9.52
CA SER A 83 -7.37 25.36 10.70
C SER A 83 -5.85 25.31 10.64
N GLY A 84 -5.27 24.83 9.52
CA GLY A 84 -3.82 24.79 9.32
C GLY A 84 -3.11 23.60 9.94
N VAL A 85 -3.85 22.60 10.44
CA VAL A 85 -3.25 21.37 11.00
C VAL A 85 -2.63 20.55 9.88
N PRO A 86 -1.32 20.24 9.94
CA PRO A 86 -0.68 19.32 9.01
C PRO A 86 -1.32 17.93 9.04
N LEU A 87 -1.51 17.33 7.87
CA LEU A 87 -2.20 16.06 7.73
C LEU A 87 -1.31 15.01 7.09
N GLY A 88 -1.34 13.81 7.66
CA GLY A 88 -0.57 12.68 7.17
C GLY A 88 -1.41 11.45 6.87
N GLY A 89 -0.96 10.66 5.90
CA GLY A 89 -1.65 9.47 5.42
C GLY A 89 -0.72 8.26 5.45
N ILE A 90 -1.05 7.27 6.27
CA ILE A 90 -0.26 6.06 6.43
C ILE A 90 -0.99 4.89 5.76
N SER A 91 -0.27 4.13 4.93
CA SER A 91 -0.82 3.01 4.19
C SER A 91 -1.95 3.46 3.26
N GLY A 92 -3.21 3.11 3.54
CA GLY A 92 -4.38 3.59 2.80
C GLY A 92 -4.88 4.97 3.22
N GLY A 93 -4.33 5.57 4.28
CA GLY A 93 -4.84 6.83 4.83
C GLY A 93 -4.79 8.01 3.85
N ALA A 94 -3.81 8.01 2.94
CA ALA A 94 -3.72 9.02 1.88
C ALA A 94 -4.93 8.98 0.92
N ALA A 95 -5.54 7.81 0.68
CA ALA A 95 -6.78 7.73 -0.11
C ALA A 95 -7.97 8.37 0.60
N ILE A 96 -8.07 8.23 1.93
CA ILE A 96 -9.13 8.88 2.72
C ILE A 96 -8.93 10.40 2.73
N LEU A 97 -7.68 10.87 2.86
CA LEU A 97 -7.36 12.29 2.73
C LEU A 97 -7.69 12.84 1.33
N ALA A 98 -7.39 12.08 0.28
CA ALA A 98 -7.76 12.46 -1.08
C ALA A 98 -9.29 12.53 -1.26
N ALA A 99 -10.04 11.56 -0.72
CA ALA A 99 -11.49 11.57 -0.70
C ALA A 99 -12.08 12.75 0.10
N ALA A 100 -11.36 13.23 1.14
CA ALA A 100 -11.71 14.45 1.86
C ALA A 100 -11.39 15.74 1.08
N GLY A 101 -10.74 15.65 -0.09
CA GLY A 101 -10.36 16.80 -0.92
C GLY A 101 -9.19 17.61 -0.37
N VAL A 102 -8.43 17.08 0.59
CA VAL A 102 -7.33 17.81 1.25
C VAL A 102 -5.95 17.53 0.64
N MET A 103 -5.88 16.71 -0.42
CA MET A 103 -4.63 16.34 -1.10
C MET A 103 -4.39 17.08 -2.42
N SER A 104 -5.33 17.94 -2.85
CA SER A 104 -5.23 18.69 -4.10
C SER A 104 -3.95 19.54 -4.13
N SER A 105 -3.23 19.55 -5.25
CA SER A 105 -1.96 20.28 -5.44
C SER A 105 -0.83 19.92 -4.47
N ARG A 106 -0.89 18.73 -3.86
CA ARG A 106 0.15 18.20 -2.98
C ARG A 106 0.65 16.89 -3.54
N ARG A 107 1.96 16.70 -3.48
CA ARG A 107 2.60 15.43 -3.81
C ARG A 107 2.39 14.48 -2.63
N PHE A 108 2.04 13.24 -2.93
CA PHE A 108 1.85 12.23 -1.90
C PHE A 108 2.14 10.82 -2.40
N THR A 109 2.31 9.91 -1.46
CA THR A 109 2.38 8.48 -1.73
C THR A 109 1.26 7.75 -1.00
N ILE A 110 0.98 6.53 -1.44
CA ILE A 110 0.04 5.60 -0.83
C ILE A 110 0.64 4.19 -0.97
N HIS A 111 0.17 3.23 -0.18
CA HIS A 111 0.55 1.83 -0.33
C HIS A 111 0.43 1.40 -1.81
N TRP A 112 1.47 0.74 -2.34
CA TRP A 112 1.68 0.42 -3.77
C TRP A 112 0.46 -0.23 -4.42
N GLN A 113 -0.24 -1.07 -3.66
CA GLN A 113 -1.45 -1.78 -4.07
C GLN A 113 -2.57 -0.83 -4.49
N HIS A 114 -2.59 0.43 -4.04
CA HIS A 114 -3.68 1.37 -4.32
C HIS A 114 -3.30 2.46 -5.32
N ILE A 115 -2.04 2.53 -5.77
CA ILE A 115 -1.56 3.64 -6.62
C ILE A 115 -2.31 3.70 -7.95
N ASP A 116 -2.45 2.56 -8.63
CA ASP A 116 -3.06 2.53 -9.97
C ASP A 116 -4.54 2.92 -9.90
N ALA A 117 -5.29 2.32 -8.97
CA ALA A 117 -6.68 2.65 -8.73
C ALA A 117 -6.88 4.11 -8.30
N MET A 118 -5.96 4.66 -7.50
CA MET A 118 -6.01 6.08 -7.12
C MET A 118 -5.80 7.03 -8.30
N ARG A 119 -4.90 6.69 -9.24
CA ARG A 119 -4.66 7.50 -10.45
C ARG A 119 -5.85 7.47 -11.39
N GLU A 120 -6.59 6.36 -11.43
CA GLU A 120 -7.82 6.26 -12.21
C GLU A 120 -8.93 7.14 -11.61
N ILE A 121 -9.10 7.11 -10.28
CA ILE A 121 -10.15 7.87 -9.58
C ILE A 121 -9.82 9.37 -9.51
N TYR A 122 -8.53 9.71 -9.34
CA TYR A 122 -8.05 11.08 -9.22
C TYR A 122 -6.92 11.35 -10.22
N PRO A 123 -7.22 11.58 -11.51
CA PRO A 123 -6.20 11.77 -12.56
C PRO A 123 -5.24 12.93 -12.30
N GLU A 124 -5.72 13.99 -11.64
CA GLU A 124 -4.93 15.18 -11.28
C GLU A 124 -4.08 15.00 -10.01
N ALA A 125 -4.15 13.83 -9.36
CA ALA A 125 -3.41 13.58 -8.13
C ALA A 125 -1.92 13.36 -8.41
N LEU A 126 -1.06 14.10 -7.69
CA LEU A 126 0.40 14.02 -7.82
C LEU A 126 0.97 12.85 -7.00
N ILE A 127 0.65 11.62 -7.42
CA ILE A 127 1.03 10.39 -6.70
C ILE A 127 2.42 9.90 -7.10
N GLU A 128 3.31 9.80 -6.11
CA GLU A 128 4.68 9.31 -6.27
C GLU A 128 4.85 7.87 -5.75
N ARG A 129 5.63 7.03 -6.46
CA ARG A 129 5.97 5.66 -6.06
C ARG A 129 7.19 5.65 -5.13
N ARG A 130 7.03 6.23 -3.93
CA ARG A 130 8.07 6.38 -2.89
C ARG A 130 7.66 5.73 -1.58
N LEU A 131 8.62 5.42 -0.68
CA LEU A 131 8.30 4.93 0.66
C LEU A 131 7.53 5.97 1.48
N PHE A 132 7.97 7.22 1.44
CA PHE A 132 7.26 8.34 2.04
C PHE A 132 7.46 9.62 1.22
N VAL A 133 6.53 10.57 1.38
CA VAL A 133 6.54 11.89 0.75
C VAL A 133 6.13 12.90 1.81
N ILE A 134 7.00 13.88 2.02
CA ILE A 134 6.72 15.07 2.82
C ILE A 134 6.63 16.24 1.85
N ASP A 135 5.44 16.81 1.69
CA ASP A 135 5.19 17.98 0.85
C ASP A 135 4.45 19.04 1.65
N ARG A 136 5.21 19.99 2.19
CA ARG A 136 4.72 21.09 3.05
C ARG A 136 3.97 20.55 4.28
N ASP A 137 2.65 20.69 4.28
CA ASP A 137 1.74 20.29 5.33
C ASP A 137 1.12 18.89 5.11
N ARG A 138 1.73 18.08 4.21
CA ARG A 138 1.31 16.69 3.92
C ARG A 138 2.42 15.68 4.15
N PHE A 139 2.11 14.66 4.97
CA PHE A 139 3.07 13.64 5.41
C PHE A 139 2.54 12.24 5.11
N THR A 140 2.94 11.65 3.99
CA THR A 140 2.36 10.37 3.54
C THR A 140 3.40 9.27 3.43
N CYS A 141 3.02 8.04 3.74
CA CYS A 141 3.90 6.88 3.56
C CYS A 141 3.14 5.62 3.17
N ALA A 142 3.88 4.69 2.56
CA ALA A 142 3.37 3.45 2.00
C ALA A 142 2.73 2.51 3.03
N GLY A 143 3.01 2.65 4.33
CA GLY A 143 2.61 1.69 5.37
C GLY A 143 3.65 0.60 5.62
N GLY A 144 3.27 -0.44 6.36
CA GLY A 144 4.21 -1.47 6.82
C GLY A 144 5.28 -0.84 7.73
N MET A 145 6.54 -0.93 7.32
CA MET A 145 7.68 -0.32 8.01
C MET A 145 8.04 1.09 7.50
N ALA A 146 7.44 1.58 6.41
CA ALA A 146 7.67 2.94 5.90
C ALA A 146 7.38 4.06 6.93
N PRO A 147 6.40 3.93 7.86
CA PRO A 147 6.23 4.91 8.92
C PRO A 147 7.43 5.05 9.84
N LEU A 148 8.21 3.98 10.06
CA LEU A 148 9.44 4.03 10.87
C LEU A 148 10.51 4.89 10.18
N ASP A 149 10.66 4.73 8.86
CA ASP A 149 11.59 5.56 8.07
C ASP A 149 11.14 7.04 8.05
N MET A 150 9.84 7.29 7.88
CA MET A 150 9.29 8.64 7.90
C MET A 150 9.42 9.28 9.30
N ALA A 151 9.18 8.53 10.37
CA ALA A 151 9.34 9.01 11.74
C ALA A 151 10.81 9.35 12.05
N HIS A 152 11.77 8.59 11.52
CA HIS A 152 13.18 8.97 11.61
C HIS A 152 13.44 10.35 11.00
N ALA A 153 12.90 10.62 9.80
CA ALA A 153 13.05 11.92 9.14
C ALA A 153 12.37 13.06 9.94
N LEU A 154 11.20 12.81 10.54
CA LEU A 154 10.50 13.76 11.41
C LEU A 154 11.31 14.08 12.66
N ILE A 155 11.74 13.06 13.40
CA ILE A 155 12.53 13.24 14.63
C ILE A 155 13.86 13.97 14.32
N ALA A 156 14.49 13.64 13.19
CA ALA A 156 15.71 14.32 12.76
C ALA A 156 15.49 15.82 12.50
N SER A 157 14.35 16.16 11.88
CA SER A 157 13.94 17.54 11.61
C SER A 157 13.59 18.30 12.90
N ASP A 158 12.82 17.69 13.79
CA ASP A 158 12.27 18.35 14.98
C ASP A 158 13.29 18.46 16.12
N HIS A 159 14.17 17.45 16.26
CA HIS A 159 14.98 17.23 17.46
C HIS A 159 16.44 16.87 17.19
N GLY A 160 16.86 16.84 15.92
CA GLY A 160 18.23 16.59 15.52
C GLY A 160 18.54 15.14 15.17
N VAL A 161 19.58 14.96 14.37
CA VAL A 161 19.97 13.66 13.77
C VAL A 161 20.47 12.66 14.82
N GLU A 162 21.00 13.14 15.94
CA GLU A 162 21.51 12.29 17.02
C GLU A 162 20.39 11.50 17.69
N LEU A 163 19.28 12.18 18.07
CA LEU A 163 18.13 11.51 18.67
C LEU A 163 17.47 10.56 17.66
N ALA A 164 17.32 11.01 16.40
CA ALA A 164 16.74 10.18 15.35
C ALA A 164 17.54 8.88 15.13
N ARG A 165 18.88 8.96 15.15
CA ARG A 165 19.75 7.79 15.06
C ARG A 165 19.61 6.87 16.28
N ALA A 166 19.61 7.42 17.50
CA ALA A 166 19.41 6.64 18.72
C ALA A 166 18.06 5.89 18.73
N VAL A 167 17.00 6.54 18.24
CA VAL A 167 15.69 5.89 18.05
C VAL A 167 15.78 4.77 17.01
N SER A 168 16.44 4.98 15.87
CA SER A 168 16.62 3.90 14.88
C SER A 168 17.42 2.71 15.44
N ASP A 169 18.47 2.96 16.21
CA ASP A 169 19.27 1.92 16.87
C ASP A 169 18.44 1.14 17.89
N TRP A 170 17.55 1.81 18.64
CA TRP A 170 16.60 1.16 19.56
C TRP A 170 15.69 0.14 18.86
N PHE A 171 15.31 0.40 17.61
CA PHE A 171 14.49 -0.51 16.80
C PHE A 171 15.31 -1.49 15.95
N ILE A 172 16.64 -1.55 16.12
CA ILE A 172 17.52 -2.41 15.32
C ILE A 172 17.36 -2.07 13.82
N HIS A 173 17.06 -0.80 13.53
CA HIS A 173 16.74 -0.30 12.19
C HIS A 173 18.00 0.31 11.55
N THR A 174 19.00 -0.54 11.31
CA THR A 174 20.33 -0.12 10.85
C THR A 174 20.37 0.29 9.38
N GLY A 175 19.44 -0.21 8.57
CA GLY A 175 19.26 0.14 7.16
C GLY A 175 18.15 1.17 6.95
N ILE A 176 18.35 2.40 7.41
CA ILE A 176 17.35 3.47 7.29
C ILE A 176 17.11 3.78 5.81
N ARG A 177 15.89 3.51 5.34
CA ARG A 177 15.56 3.66 3.92
C ARG A 177 15.18 5.11 3.64
N GLN A 178 15.72 5.66 2.57
CA GLN A 178 15.42 7.02 2.13
C GLN A 178 14.02 7.10 1.52
N ALA A 179 13.48 8.32 1.40
CA ALA A 179 12.14 8.57 0.85
C ALA A 179 11.95 7.93 -0.53
N GLU A 180 12.96 8.05 -1.39
CA GLU A 180 13.00 7.58 -2.78
C GLU A 180 13.03 6.05 -2.93
N ALA A 181 13.27 5.32 -1.83
CA ALA A 181 13.38 3.87 -1.91
C ALA A 181 12.08 3.25 -2.46
N PRO A 182 12.17 2.15 -3.23
CA PRO A 182 11.01 1.52 -3.81
C PRO A 182 10.17 0.84 -2.72
N GLN A 183 8.84 0.87 -2.88
CA GLN A 183 7.92 0.21 -1.94
C GLN A 183 7.90 -1.31 -2.07
N GLN A 184 8.27 -1.82 -3.24
CA GLN A 184 8.35 -3.25 -3.54
C GLN A 184 9.76 -3.59 -3.97
N LEU A 185 10.15 -4.84 -3.74
CA LEU A 185 11.36 -5.37 -4.34
C LEU A 185 11.26 -5.22 -5.86
N ASP A 186 12.33 -4.77 -6.50
CA ASP A 186 12.45 -4.80 -7.95
C ASP A 186 12.08 -6.22 -8.43
N PRO A 187 11.18 -6.38 -9.43
CA PRO A 187 10.85 -7.68 -10.00
C PRO A 187 12.09 -8.54 -10.29
N VAL A 188 13.21 -7.93 -10.68
CA VAL A 188 14.51 -8.58 -10.87
C VAL A 188 14.99 -9.29 -9.61
N ARG A 189 14.94 -8.62 -8.47
CA ARG A 189 15.33 -9.19 -7.17
C ARG A 189 14.28 -10.17 -6.65
N ARG A 190 13.00 -9.98 -7.00
CA ARG A 190 11.91 -10.87 -6.58
C ARG A 190 12.09 -12.30 -7.08
N TYR A 191 12.59 -12.44 -8.30
CA TYR A 191 12.83 -13.75 -8.92
C TYR A 191 14.31 -14.16 -8.87
N ASP A 192 15.12 -13.48 -8.05
CA ASP A 192 16.55 -13.74 -7.89
C ASP A 192 17.29 -13.84 -9.24
N LEU A 193 16.96 -12.92 -10.15
CA LEU A 193 17.47 -12.92 -11.51
C LEU A 193 18.86 -12.30 -11.55
N HIS A 194 19.81 -13.08 -12.05
CA HIS A 194 21.21 -12.68 -12.16
C HIS A 194 21.61 -12.41 -13.62
N HIS A 195 20.89 -13.00 -14.58
CA HIS A 195 21.21 -12.84 -16.01
C HIS A 195 20.54 -11.57 -16.58
N PRO A 196 21.30 -10.62 -17.18
CA PRO A 196 20.76 -9.35 -17.68
C PRO A 196 19.58 -9.51 -18.66
N ALA A 197 19.61 -10.51 -19.54
CA ALA A 197 18.49 -10.78 -20.44
C ALA A 197 17.19 -11.19 -19.71
N LEU A 198 17.28 -11.92 -18.59
CA LEU A 198 16.08 -12.28 -17.81
C LEU A 198 15.57 -11.07 -17.02
N VAL A 199 16.46 -10.22 -16.53
CA VAL A 199 16.12 -8.93 -15.93
C VAL A 199 15.32 -8.07 -16.91
N ALA A 200 15.86 -7.85 -18.11
CA ALA A 200 15.20 -7.10 -19.16
C ALA A 200 13.85 -7.73 -19.54
N MET A 201 13.80 -9.06 -19.73
CA MET A 201 12.57 -9.78 -20.02
C MET A 201 11.47 -9.52 -18.98
N VAL A 202 11.77 -9.63 -17.68
CA VAL A 202 10.78 -9.40 -16.62
C VAL A 202 10.34 -7.94 -16.56
N GLN A 203 11.25 -6.99 -16.77
CA GLN A 203 10.91 -5.56 -16.86
C GLN A 203 9.99 -5.26 -18.06
N LEU A 204 10.25 -5.86 -19.22
CA LEU A 204 9.39 -5.75 -20.40
C LEU A 204 8.02 -6.36 -20.15
N MET A 205 7.95 -7.56 -19.57
CA MET A 205 6.69 -8.22 -19.26
C MET A 205 5.84 -7.42 -18.26
N THR A 206 6.46 -6.87 -17.22
CA THR A 206 5.75 -6.09 -16.18
C THR A 206 5.29 -4.73 -16.68
N SER A 207 5.98 -4.12 -17.64
CA SER A 207 5.54 -2.88 -18.31
C SER A 207 4.50 -3.11 -19.40
N HIS A 208 4.39 -4.32 -19.95
CA HIS A 208 3.48 -4.69 -21.05
C HIS A 208 2.42 -5.72 -20.63
N ILE A 209 1.74 -5.51 -19.50
CA ILE A 209 0.72 -6.45 -19.00
C ILE A 209 -0.56 -6.44 -19.85
N ALA A 210 -1.02 -5.25 -20.23
CA ALA A 210 -2.25 -5.06 -21.00
C ALA A 210 -2.09 -5.41 -22.49
N ASP A 211 -0.91 -5.17 -23.05
CA ASP A 211 -0.57 -5.47 -24.45
C ASP A 211 0.67 -6.38 -24.50
N PRO A 212 0.48 -7.71 -24.38
CA PRO A 212 1.59 -8.63 -24.15
C PRO A 212 2.45 -8.84 -25.40
N LEU A 213 3.77 -8.69 -25.23
CA LEU A 213 4.77 -8.95 -26.26
C LEU A 213 4.85 -10.44 -26.63
N LYS A 214 5.24 -10.73 -27.88
CA LYS A 214 5.52 -12.11 -28.32
C LYS A 214 6.89 -12.55 -27.83
N LEU A 215 7.15 -13.86 -27.89
CA LEU A 215 8.43 -14.45 -27.49
C LEU A 215 9.60 -13.85 -28.29
N GLU A 216 9.40 -13.63 -29.59
CA GLU A 216 10.39 -13.08 -30.49
C GLU A 216 10.77 -11.64 -30.11
N ASP A 217 9.77 -10.83 -29.77
CA ASP A 217 9.96 -9.44 -29.34
C ASP A 217 10.70 -9.38 -28.00
N LEU A 218 10.27 -10.21 -27.03
CA LEU A 218 10.93 -10.33 -25.73
C LEU A 218 12.39 -10.74 -25.88
N ALA A 219 12.67 -11.72 -26.73
CA ALA A 219 14.03 -12.18 -27.00
C ALA A 219 14.89 -11.07 -27.62
N HIS A 220 14.38 -10.44 -28.68
CA HIS A 220 15.06 -9.35 -29.37
C HIS A 220 15.37 -8.17 -28.44
N LEU A 221 14.38 -7.69 -27.70
CA LEU A 221 14.53 -6.56 -26.76
C LEU A 221 15.39 -6.92 -25.53
N SER A 222 15.48 -8.21 -25.19
CA SER A 222 16.39 -8.70 -24.13
C SER A 222 17.81 -9.01 -24.64
N GLY A 223 18.08 -8.80 -25.94
CA GLY A 223 19.39 -8.93 -26.55
C GLY A 223 19.87 -10.37 -26.81
N ILE A 224 18.97 -11.36 -26.81
CA ILE A 224 19.32 -12.78 -27.04
C ILE A 224 18.30 -13.49 -27.93
N GLY A 225 18.66 -14.66 -28.47
CA GLY A 225 17.74 -15.45 -29.28
C GLY A 225 16.63 -16.14 -28.47
N ALA A 226 15.45 -16.36 -29.07
CA ALA A 226 14.29 -16.95 -28.41
C ALA A 226 14.56 -18.31 -27.75
N ARG A 227 15.34 -19.19 -28.41
CA ARG A 227 15.73 -20.49 -27.84
C ARG A 227 16.60 -20.33 -26.59
N GLN A 228 17.51 -19.35 -26.58
CA GLN A 228 18.36 -19.08 -25.44
C GLN A 228 17.55 -18.50 -24.28
N LEU A 229 16.62 -17.58 -24.58
CA LEU A 229 15.71 -17.02 -23.59
C LEU A 229 14.88 -18.13 -22.93
N GLU A 230 14.22 -18.98 -23.71
CA GLU A 230 13.47 -20.13 -23.19
C GLU A 230 14.30 -21.06 -22.31
N ARG A 231 15.54 -21.39 -22.73
CA ARG A 231 16.44 -22.22 -21.94
C ARG A 231 16.80 -21.57 -20.61
N LEU A 232 17.13 -20.27 -20.62
CA LEU A 232 17.49 -19.53 -19.41
C LEU A 232 16.30 -19.42 -18.45
N THR A 233 15.11 -19.06 -18.96
CA THR A 233 13.88 -19.00 -18.17
C THR A 233 13.55 -20.35 -17.56
N LYS A 234 13.62 -21.45 -18.34
CA LYS A 234 13.33 -22.78 -17.82
C LYS A 234 14.31 -23.20 -16.72
N ASN A 235 15.59 -22.88 -16.88
CA ASN A 235 16.62 -23.22 -15.90
C ASN A 235 16.46 -22.42 -14.59
N GLN A 236 16.11 -21.13 -14.66
CA GLN A 236 16.05 -20.27 -13.48
C GLN A 236 14.65 -20.20 -12.83
N LEU A 237 13.58 -20.28 -13.62
CA LEU A 237 12.20 -20.08 -13.20
C LEU A 237 11.32 -21.33 -13.31
N GLY A 238 11.88 -22.45 -13.82
CA GLY A 238 11.20 -23.75 -13.89
C GLY A 238 10.07 -23.85 -14.91
N GLN A 239 9.83 -22.83 -15.71
CA GLN A 239 8.70 -22.73 -16.65
C GLN A 239 9.11 -22.02 -17.94
N SER A 240 8.26 -22.10 -18.98
CA SER A 240 8.54 -21.40 -20.24
C SER A 240 8.32 -19.89 -20.12
N VAL A 241 8.90 -19.12 -21.05
CA VAL A 241 8.77 -17.64 -21.09
C VAL A 241 7.31 -17.22 -21.07
N MET A 242 6.50 -17.81 -21.96
CA MET A 242 5.09 -17.43 -22.09
C MET A 242 4.20 -17.96 -20.95
N GLN A 243 4.60 -19.05 -20.29
CA GLN A 243 3.92 -19.51 -19.07
C GLN A 243 4.17 -18.53 -17.92
N PHE A 244 5.41 -18.11 -17.73
CA PHE A 244 5.78 -17.12 -16.73
C PHE A 244 5.06 -15.78 -16.97
N TYR A 245 5.05 -15.31 -18.21
CA TYR A 245 4.35 -14.07 -18.56
C TYR A 245 2.84 -14.15 -18.28
N ARG A 246 2.22 -15.28 -18.60
CA ARG A 246 0.80 -15.50 -18.28
C ARG A 246 0.55 -15.48 -16.77
N SER A 247 1.44 -16.06 -15.97
CA SER A 247 1.36 -16.01 -14.50
C SER A 247 1.41 -14.57 -13.98
N LEU A 248 2.37 -13.76 -14.44
CA LEU A 248 2.45 -12.33 -14.09
C LEU A 248 1.15 -11.57 -14.39
N ARG A 249 0.55 -11.83 -15.55
CA ARG A 249 -0.71 -11.19 -15.96
C ARG A 249 -1.90 -11.64 -15.10
N LEU A 250 -1.93 -12.90 -14.67
CA LEU A 250 -2.94 -13.42 -13.74
C LEU A 250 -2.75 -12.88 -12.33
N GLU A 251 -1.51 -12.74 -11.85
CA GLU A 251 -1.18 -12.07 -10.59
C GLU A 251 -1.68 -10.63 -10.59
N LYS A 252 -1.43 -9.86 -11.67
CA LYS A 252 -1.97 -8.50 -11.81
C LYS A 252 -3.50 -8.47 -11.85
N ALA A 253 -4.13 -9.47 -12.47
CA ALA A 253 -5.58 -9.57 -12.47
C ALA A 253 -6.13 -9.81 -11.06
N ASP A 254 -5.47 -10.64 -10.26
CA ASP A 254 -5.84 -10.88 -8.85
C ASP A 254 -5.73 -9.61 -8.02
N GLU A 255 -4.68 -8.82 -8.21
CA GLU A 255 -4.53 -7.50 -7.57
C GLU A 255 -5.72 -6.58 -7.91
N ILE A 256 -6.04 -6.42 -9.19
CA ILE A 256 -7.15 -5.56 -9.65
C ILE A 256 -8.49 -6.05 -9.05
N LEU A 257 -8.71 -7.37 -9.00
CA LEU A 257 -9.91 -7.97 -8.42
C LEU A 257 -10.05 -7.71 -6.93
N GLN A 258 -8.94 -7.58 -6.21
CA GLN A 258 -8.94 -7.27 -4.79
C GLN A 258 -9.12 -5.77 -4.51
N GLN A 259 -8.82 -4.89 -5.47
CA GLN A 259 -8.82 -3.44 -5.23
C GLN A 259 -10.02 -2.72 -5.84
N SER A 260 -10.61 -3.27 -6.89
CA SER A 260 -11.61 -2.58 -7.70
C SER A 260 -12.89 -3.41 -7.91
N ASN A 261 -13.95 -2.73 -8.35
CA ASN A 261 -15.21 -3.38 -8.75
C ASN A 261 -15.34 -3.57 -10.28
N LEU A 262 -14.27 -3.36 -11.05
CA LEU A 262 -14.29 -3.41 -12.51
C LEU A 262 -14.96 -4.70 -13.02
N PRO A 263 -15.82 -4.65 -14.05
CA PRO A 263 -16.37 -5.84 -14.69
C PRO A 263 -15.29 -6.87 -15.05
N LEU A 264 -15.58 -8.17 -14.91
CA LEU A 264 -14.59 -9.22 -15.20
C LEU A 264 -14.04 -9.19 -16.64
N VAL A 265 -14.82 -8.65 -17.57
CA VAL A 265 -14.38 -8.44 -18.95
C VAL A 265 -13.32 -7.35 -19.05
N GLU A 266 -13.47 -6.26 -18.30
CA GLU A 266 -12.47 -5.17 -18.26
C GLU A 266 -11.20 -5.62 -17.57
N VAL A 267 -11.30 -6.40 -16.47
CA VAL A 267 -10.10 -7.00 -15.83
C VAL A 267 -9.35 -7.91 -16.80
N ALA A 268 -10.08 -8.70 -17.61
CA ALA A 268 -9.46 -9.55 -18.62
C ALA A 268 -8.71 -8.70 -19.66
N LEU A 269 -9.33 -7.65 -20.19
CA LEU A 269 -8.73 -6.76 -21.19
C LEU A 269 -7.52 -5.99 -20.61
N ALA A 270 -7.65 -5.43 -19.40
CA ALA A 270 -6.57 -4.71 -18.71
C ALA A 270 -5.35 -5.59 -18.38
N THR A 271 -5.52 -6.92 -18.44
CA THR A 271 -4.44 -7.90 -18.26
C THR A 271 -4.14 -8.69 -19.54
N GLY A 272 -4.53 -8.14 -20.70
CA GLY A 272 -4.18 -8.59 -22.05
C GLY A 272 -4.88 -9.87 -22.52
N PHE A 273 -5.94 -10.31 -21.83
CA PHE A 273 -6.73 -11.47 -22.25
C PHE A 273 -7.79 -11.03 -23.24
N SER A 274 -7.87 -11.72 -24.38
CA SER A 274 -8.80 -11.38 -25.47
C SER A 274 -10.27 -11.59 -25.11
N ASN A 275 -10.59 -12.46 -24.15
CA ASN A 275 -11.97 -12.63 -23.68
C ASN A 275 -12.05 -13.17 -22.25
N ARG A 276 -13.19 -12.89 -21.62
CA ARG A 276 -13.53 -13.28 -20.24
C ARG A 276 -13.49 -14.78 -20.00
N SER A 277 -13.92 -15.61 -20.96
CA SER A 277 -14.03 -17.06 -20.77
C SER A 277 -12.64 -17.70 -20.69
N HIS A 278 -11.72 -17.29 -21.57
CA HIS A 278 -10.33 -17.72 -21.52
C HIS A 278 -9.64 -17.23 -20.25
N PHE A 279 -9.80 -15.95 -19.90
CA PHE A 279 -9.29 -15.39 -18.65
C PHE A 279 -9.76 -16.19 -17.42
N SER A 280 -11.07 -16.44 -17.28
CA SER A 280 -11.62 -17.11 -16.11
C SER A 280 -11.09 -18.55 -15.95
N ARG A 281 -10.92 -19.28 -17.06
CA ARG A 281 -10.31 -20.62 -17.05
C ARG A 281 -8.85 -20.57 -16.65
N ALA A 282 -8.07 -19.66 -17.24
CA ALA A 282 -6.66 -19.49 -16.90
C ALA A 282 -6.47 -19.07 -15.43
N PHE A 283 -7.29 -18.16 -14.94
CA PHE A 283 -7.28 -17.70 -13.54
C PHE A 283 -7.60 -18.85 -12.58
N GLN A 284 -8.65 -19.63 -12.86
CA GLN A 284 -9.01 -20.78 -12.02
C GLN A 284 -7.93 -21.85 -12.03
N ALA A 285 -7.30 -22.13 -13.18
CA ALA A 285 -6.21 -23.08 -13.27
C ALA A 285 -4.97 -22.64 -12.46
N HIS A 286 -4.74 -21.33 -12.36
CA HIS A 286 -3.59 -20.78 -11.64
C HIS A 286 -3.83 -20.64 -10.12
N PHE A 287 -4.99 -20.14 -9.70
CA PHE A 287 -5.29 -19.85 -8.28
C PHE A 287 -6.18 -20.89 -7.59
N GLY A 288 -6.66 -21.91 -8.32
CA GLY A 288 -7.60 -22.92 -7.82
C GLY A 288 -9.04 -22.43 -7.61
N ILE A 289 -9.29 -21.11 -7.69
CA ILE A 289 -10.61 -20.51 -7.56
C ILE A 289 -10.90 -19.54 -8.71
N GLY A 290 -12.18 -19.45 -9.10
CA GLY A 290 -12.60 -18.52 -10.17
C GLY A 290 -12.53 -17.05 -9.75
N PRO A 291 -12.35 -16.12 -10.70
CA PRO A 291 -12.17 -14.70 -10.42
C PRO A 291 -13.39 -14.04 -9.76
N ALA A 292 -14.61 -14.51 -10.07
CA ALA A 292 -15.82 -14.06 -9.40
C ALA A 292 -15.85 -14.45 -7.91
N THR A 293 -15.41 -15.67 -7.60
CA THR A 293 -15.31 -16.17 -6.22
C THR A 293 -14.25 -15.41 -5.44
N ARG A 294 -13.10 -15.14 -6.06
CA ARG A 294 -12.03 -14.31 -5.49
C ARG A 294 -12.56 -12.93 -5.06
N ARG A 295 -13.30 -12.25 -5.95
CA ARG A 295 -13.94 -10.96 -5.64
C ARG A 295 -14.98 -11.05 -4.52
N LYS A 296 -15.79 -12.11 -4.49
CA LYS A 296 -16.77 -12.31 -3.41
C LYS A 296 -16.11 -12.52 -2.05
N ARG A 297 -14.95 -13.19 -1.99
CA ARG A 297 -14.20 -13.39 -0.74
C ARG A 297 -13.70 -12.07 -0.15
N ARG A 298 -13.20 -11.16 -0.99
CA ARG A 298 -12.87 -9.78 -0.56
C ARG A 298 -14.02 -9.13 0.20
N GLY A 299 -15.23 -9.16 -0.36
CA GLY A 299 -16.41 -8.54 0.27
C GLY A 299 -16.83 -9.18 1.61
N ARG A 300 -16.37 -10.41 1.92
CA ARG A 300 -16.62 -11.08 3.20
C ARG A 300 -15.54 -10.80 4.23
N GLU A 301 -14.29 -10.61 3.82
CA GLU A 301 -13.18 -10.22 4.71
C GLU A 301 -13.28 -8.75 5.15
N GLU A 302 -13.89 -7.89 4.32
CA GLU A 302 -14.14 -6.47 4.64
C GLU A 302 -15.41 -6.21 5.47
N ALA A 303 -16.35 -7.17 5.53
CA ALA A 303 -17.53 -7.08 6.38
C ALA A 303 -17.19 -7.65 7.76
N PRO A 304 -17.18 -6.86 8.85
CA PRO A 304 -17.04 -7.44 10.18
C PRO A 304 -18.21 -8.37 10.40
N ASP A 305 -17.92 -9.63 10.69
CA ASP A 305 -18.91 -10.63 11.04
C ASP A 305 -19.76 -10.11 12.22
N GLN A 306 -21.02 -9.79 11.95
CA GLN A 306 -21.96 -9.30 12.96
C GLN A 306 -22.44 -10.44 13.89
N SER A 307 -21.98 -11.68 13.68
CA SER A 307 -22.44 -12.84 14.45
C SER A 307 -21.80 -13.01 15.84
N ASP A 308 -20.70 -12.30 16.15
CA ASP A 308 -20.00 -12.45 17.45
C ASP A 308 -20.60 -11.64 18.62
N ARG A 309 -21.73 -10.95 18.43
CA ARG A 309 -22.42 -10.21 19.51
C ARG A 309 -23.11 -11.07 20.57
N ARG A 310 -23.00 -12.41 20.53
CA ARG A 310 -23.73 -13.30 21.45
C ARG A 310 -22.92 -13.94 22.58
N ILE A 311 -21.61 -13.70 22.71
CA ILE A 311 -20.80 -14.42 23.72
C ILE A 311 -20.38 -13.59 24.95
N LEU A 312 -20.48 -12.25 24.94
CA LEU A 312 -20.14 -11.44 26.13
C LEU A 312 -21.38 -10.95 26.89
N GLY A 313 -22.20 -11.92 27.33
CA GLY A 313 -23.37 -11.67 28.15
C GLY A 313 -23.60 -12.81 29.12
N ARG A 314 -22.60 -13.13 29.95
CA ARG A 314 -22.71 -13.93 31.18
C ARG A 314 -21.38 -13.89 31.92
N ASN A 315 -21.27 -12.96 32.86
CA ASN A 315 -20.94 -13.19 34.27
C ASN A 315 -20.86 -11.85 34.98
#